data_AF-A0A6U3R3Q9-F1
#
_entry.id   AF-A0A6U3R3Q9-F1
#
_cell.length_a   1.000
_cell.length_b   1.000
_cell.length_c   1.000
_cell.angle_alpha   90.00
_cell.angle_beta   90.00
_cell.angle_gamma   90.00
#
_symmetry.space_group_name_H-M   'P 1'
#
loop_
_entity.id
_entity.type
_entity.pdbx_description
1 polymer ?
#
loop_
_entity_poly.entity_id
_entity_poly.type
_entity_poly.pdbx_seq_one_letter_code
_entity_poly.pdbx_strand_id
1 'polypeptide(L)'
;MVASGRTKTSSVSQSYAQQALPDWRKKDEAAREELMRRLEETGEKEHLKQVLRAKLIECGWRDEMKDRAKESIRSRGGITKVTVDELVADLLPRGRASVPDSVKGDLLSEVRDFARKEGIFPANPRGER
;
A
#
# COMPACT_ATOMS: atom_id res chain seq x y z
N MET A 1 -11.33 -7.77 67.04
CA MET A 1 -10.87 -6.66 66.19
C MET A 1 -10.35 -7.23 64.88
N VAL A 2 -10.90 -6.74 63.76
CA VAL A 2 -10.47 -6.82 62.34
C VAL A 2 -10.18 -8.20 61.70
N ALA A 3 -10.39 -8.45 60.41
CA ALA A 3 -11.37 -8.11 59.38
C ALA A 3 -10.86 -8.76 58.08
N SER A 4 -11.77 -9.22 57.22
CA SER A 4 -11.65 -9.28 55.75
C SER A 4 -10.62 -10.26 55.14
N GLY A 5 -10.85 -10.91 54.02
CA GLY A 5 -11.88 -10.79 53.00
C GLY A 5 -11.48 -11.72 51.84
N ARG A 6 -12.48 -12.35 51.21
CA ARG A 6 -12.32 -13.24 50.06
C ARG A 6 -12.26 -12.36 48.80
N THR A 7 -11.27 -12.53 47.91
CA THR A 7 -11.39 -12.06 46.53
C THR A 7 -10.88 -13.09 45.54
N LYS A 8 -11.84 -13.65 44.79
CA LYS A 8 -11.64 -14.24 43.46
C LYS A 8 -11.36 -13.09 42.50
N THR A 9 -10.24 -13.14 41.77
CA THR A 9 -10.02 -12.29 40.58
C THR A 9 -9.58 -13.23 39.46
N SER A 10 -10.48 -13.75 38.63
CA SER A 10 -11.30 -13.10 37.59
C SER A 10 -10.68 -13.37 36.22
N SER A 11 -11.42 -14.18 35.46
CA SER A 11 -11.24 -14.70 34.10
C SER A 11 -11.19 -13.61 33.00
N VAL A 12 -10.76 -12.39 33.33
CA VAL A 12 -10.90 -11.21 32.45
C VAL A 12 -9.69 -11.02 31.53
N SER A 13 -8.52 -11.56 31.86
CA SER A 13 -7.32 -11.36 31.02
C SER A 13 -7.30 -12.23 29.76
N GLN A 14 -8.12 -13.27 29.69
CA GLN A 14 -8.13 -14.22 28.57
C GLN A 14 -9.15 -13.87 27.46
N SER A 15 -10.00 -12.84 27.65
CA SER A 15 -11.07 -12.48 26.69
C SER A 15 -10.69 -11.40 25.65
N TYR A 16 -9.47 -10.87 25.69
CA TYR A 16 -9.02 -9.84 24.73
C TYR A 16 -8.46 -10.40 23.40
N ALA A 17 -8.46 -11.72 23.19
CA ALA A 17 -8.00 -12.34 21.95
C ALA A 17 -9.12 -12.74 20.98
N GLN A 18 -10.38 -12.33 21.24
CA GLN A 18 -11.54 -12.65 20.39
C GLN A 18 -12.40 -11.40 20.14
N GLN A 19 -11.80 -10.26 19.77
CA GLN A 19 -12.58 -9.09 19.36
C GLN A 19 -12.63 -9.02 17.83
N ALA A 20 -13.81 -9.36 17.30
CA ALA A 20 -14.16 -9.11 15.91
C ALA A 20 -13.93 -7.63 15.58
N LEU A 21 -13.37 -7.35 14.41
CA LEU A 21 -13.06 -5.99 13.94
C LEU A 21 -14.28 -5.06 14.14
N PRO A 22 -14.08 -3.82 14.64
CA PRO A 22 -15.14 -2.82 14.75
C PRO A 22 -15.92 -2.65 13.44
N ASP A 23 -17.22 -2.35 13.52
CA ASP A 23 -18.10 -2.31 12.34
C ASP A 23 -17.69 -1.29 11.27
N TRP A 24 -17.00 -0.21 11.63
CA TRP A 24 -16.44 0.74 10.66
C TRP A 24 -15.22 0.16 9.91
N ARG A 25 -14.39 -0.68 10.55
CA ARG A 25 -13.29 -1.37 9.86
C ARG A 25 -13.80 -2.36 8.83
N LYS A 26 -14.87 -3.08 9.16
CA LYS A 26 -15.53 -4.00 8.22
C LYS A 26 -16.10 -3.24 7.01
N LYS A 27 -16.68 -2.05 7.23
CA LYS A 27 -17.16 -1.19 6.14
C LYS A 27 -16.02 -0.66 5.28
N ASP A 28 -14.90 -0.25 5.89
CA ASP A 28 -13.71 0.19 5.16
C ASP A 28 -13.09 -0.95 4.34
N GLU A 29 -13.04 -2.16 4.91
CA GLU A 29 -12.55 -3.37 4.23
C GLU A 29 -13.45 -3.74 3.04
N ALA A 30 -14.78 -3.75 3.23
CA ALA A 30 -15.73 -3.99 2.16
C ALA A 30 -15.65 -2.93 1.04
N ALA A 31 -15.49 -1.66 1.39
CA ALA A 31 -15.31 -0.58 0.41
C ALA A 31 -13.99 -0.74 -0.37
N ARG A 32 -12.91 -1.16 0.31
CA ARG A 32 -11.63 -1.46 -0.34
C ARG A 32 -11.73 -2.65 -1.29
N GLU A 33 -12.40 -3.72 -0.89
CA GLU A 33 -12.61 -4.90 -1.74
C GLU A 33 -13.43 -4.54 -2.97
N GLU A 34 -14.53 -3.80 -2.79
CA GLU A 34 -15.36 -3.34 -3.90
C GLU A 34 -14.58 -2.41 -4.85
N LEU A 35 -13.77 -1.49 -4.32
CA LEU A 35 -12.87 -0.66 -5.12
C LEU A 35 -11.91 -1.51 -5.96
N MET A 36 -11.23 -2.47 -5.35
CA MET A 36 -10.29 -3.36 -6.05
C MET A 36 -10.99 -4.16 -7.14
N ARG A 37 -12.21 -4.66 -6.87
CA ARG A 37 -13.03 -5.39 -7.84
C ARG A 37 -13.41 -4.51 -9.02
N ARG A 38 -13.94 -3.30 -8.76
CA ARG A 38 -14.35 -2.35 -9.83
C ARG A 38 -13.16 -1.88 -10.66
N LEU A 39 -12.01 -1.64 -10.03
CA LEU A 39 -10.77 -1.29 -10.74
C LEU A 39 -10.33 -2.40 -11.72
N GLU A 40 -10.52 -3.67 -11.36
CA GLU A 40 -10.21 -4.80 -12.24
C GLU A 40 -11.23 -4.93 -13.38
N GLU A 41 -12.53 -4.95 -13.05
CA GLU A 41 -13.61 -5.20 -14.02
C GLU A 41 -13.75 -4.12 -15.08
N THR A 42 -13.49 -2.87 -14.71
CA THR A 42 -13.56 -1.72 -15.63
C THR A 42 -12.29 -1.56 -16.46
N GLY A 43 -11.22 -2.29 -16.15
CA GLY A 43 -9.90 -2.11 -16.75
C GLY A 43 -9.13 -0.88 -16.24
N GLU A 44 -9.70 -0.12 -15.31
CA GLU A 44 -9.07 1.09 -14.75
C GLU A 44 -7.72 0.79 -14.08
N LYS A 45 -7.57 -0.40 -13.49
CA LYS A 45 -6.28 -0.86 -12.93
C LYS A 45 -5.16 -0.86 -13.97
N GLU A 46 -5.44 -1.31 -15.19
CA GLU A 46 -4.45 -1.30 -16.26
C GLU A 46 -4.18 0.11 -16.77
N HIS A 47 -5.21 0.96 -16.81
CA HIS A 47 -5.04 2.38 -17.11
C HIS A 47 -4.12 3.07 -16.07
N LEU A 48 -4.37 2.90 -14.77
CA LEU A 48 -3.53 3.43 -13.70
C LEU A 48 -2.08 2.92 -13.77
N LYS A 49 -1.88 1.66 -14.14
CA LYS A 49 -0.53 1.12 -14.39
C LYS A 49 0.18 1.84 -15.55
N GLN A 50 -0.54 2.14 -16.63
CA GLN A 50 0.01 2.89 -17.76
C GLN A 50 0.35 4.32 -17.36
N VAL A 51 -0.53 4.99 -16.62
CA VAL A 51 -0.29 6.34 -16.10
C VAL A 51 0.93 6.37 -15.18
N LEU A 52 1.01 5.42 -14.23
CA LEU A 52 2.18 5.29 -13.36
C LEU A 52 3.46 5.13 -14.19
N ARG A 53 3.44 4.25 -15.19
CA ARG A 53 4.59 4.01 -16.06
C ARG A 53 5.00 5.28 -16.80
N ALA A 54 4.05 6.04 -17.35
CA ALA A 54 4.33 7.30 -18.04
C ALA A 54 4.98 8.31 -17.08
N LYS A 55 4.39 8.52 -15.90
CA LYS A 55 4.92 9.45 -14.88
C LYS A 55 6.31 9.08 -14.41
N LEU A 56 6.59 7.79 -14.18
CA LEU A 56 7.93 7.30 -13.80
C LEU A 56 8.98 7.47 -14.91
N ILE A 57 8.55 7.54 -16.17
CA ILE A 57 9.43 7.85 -17.29
C ILE A 57 9.68 9.36 -17.36
N GLU A 58 8.62 10.16 -17.30
CA GLU A 58 8.67 11.62 -17.39
C GLU A 58 9.47 12.25 -16.27
N CYS A 59 9.38 11.74 -15.04
CA CYS A 59 10.17 12.24 -13.91
C CYS A 59 11.60 11.70 -13.87
N GLY A 60 12.00 10.88 -14.85
CA GLY A 60 13.36 10.33 -14.96
C GLY A 60 13.65 9.11 -14.07
N TRP A 61 12.69 8.66 -13.25
CA TRP A 61 12.88 7.52 -12.33
C TRP A 61 13.32 6.26 -13.06
N ARG A 62 12.74 5.95 -14.24
CA ARG A 62 13.11 4.76 -15.02
C ARG A 62 14.59 4.79 -15.42
N ASP A 63 15.08 5.94 -15.83
CA ASP A 63 16.45 6.09 -16.32
C ASP A 63 17.44 6.06 -15.13
N GLU A 64 17.07 6.66 -14.00
CA GLU A 64 17.81 6.53 -12.73
C GLU A 64 17.96 5.04 -12.33
N MET A 65 16.88 4.26 -12.37
CA MET A 65 16.93 2.83 -12.02
C MET A 65 17.81 2.04 -12.99
N LYS A 66 17.78 2.40 -14.28
CA LYS A 66 18.65 1.79 -15.29
C LYS A 66 20.13 2.09 -15.01
N ASP A 67 20.47 3.31 -14.62
CA ASP A 67 21.86 3.68 -14.34
C ASP A 67 22.37 3.03 -13.05
N ARG A 68 21.53 2.93 -12.02
CA ARG A 68 21.83 2.15 -10.81
C ARG A 68 22.04 0.67 -11.12
N ALA A 69 21.23 0.10 -12.01
CA ALA A 69 21.40 -1.29 -12.44
C ALA A 69 22.78 -1.51 -13.09
N LYS A 70 23.18 -0.62 -14.01
CA LYS A 70 24.51 -0.67 -14.64
C LYS A 70 25.63 -0.52 -13.63
N GLU A 71 25.47 0.34 -12.63
CA GLU A 71 26.45 0.51 -11.56
C GLU A 71 26.60 -0.75 -10.72
N SER A 72 25.49 -1.35 -10.27
CA SER A 72 25.52 -2.60 -9.48
C SER A 72 26.18 -3.75 -10.27
N ILE A 73 25.92 -3.84 -11.58
CA ILE A 73 26.59 -4.82 -12.45
C ILE A 73 28.11 -4.56 -12.54
N ARG A 74 28.51 -3.29 -12.72
CA ARG A 74 29.94 -2.93 -12.79
C ARG A 74 30.67 -3.19 -11.47
N SER A 75 30.07 -2.84 -10.34
CA SER A 75 30.69 -3.02 -9.01
C SER A 75 30.87 -4.49 -8.64
N ARG A 76 30.04 -5.39 -9.19
CA ARG A 76 30.08 -6.83 -8.93
C ARG A 76 30.96 -7.62 -9.92
N GLY A 77 31.70 -6.92 -10.79
CA GLY A 77 32.63 -7.56 -11.73
C GLY A 77 32.05 -7.92 -13.09
N GLY A 78 30.93 -7.30 -13.49
CA GLY A 78 30.37 -7.40 -14.83
C GLY A 78 29.13 -8.29 -14.95
N ILE A 79 28.52 -8.29 -16.14
CA ILE A 79 27.20 -8.92 -16.38
C ILE A 79 27.19 -10.44 -16.21
N THR A 80 28.35 -11.10 -16.32
CA THR A 80 28.48 -12.55 -16.14
C THR A 80 28.50 -12.98 -14.68
N LYS A 81 28.60 -12.02 -13.74
CA LYS A 81 28.71 -12.27 -12.29
C LYS A 81 27.44 -11.94 -11.52
N VAL A 82 26.40 -11.44 -12.18
CA VAL A 82 25.18 -10.95 -11.53
C VAL A 82 23.97 -11.63 -12.16
N THR A 83 23.10 -12.18 -11.31
CA THR A 83 21.81 -12.72 -11.75
C THR A 83 20.73 -11.63 -11.75
N VAL A 84 19.64 -11.87 -12.49
CA VAL A 84 18.48 -10.97 -12.48
C VAL A 84 17.89 -10.87 -11.07
N ASP A 85 17.80 -11.98 -10.34
CA ASP A 85 17.24 -12.02 -9.00
C ASP A 85 18.07 -11.20 -8.00
N GLU A 86 19.39 -11.27 -8.07
CA GLU A 86 20.28 -10.42 -7.26
C GLU A 86 20.11 -8.93 -7.58
N LEU A 87 19.98 -8.62 -8.88
CA LEU A 87 19.76 -7.24 -9.32
C LEU A 87 18.40 -6.72 -8.85
N VAL A 88 17.36 -7.56 -8.91
CA VAL A 88 16.01 -7.26 -8.39
C VAL A 88 16.04 -7.05 -6.89
N ALA A 89 16.73 -7.92 -6.14
CA ALA A 89 16.86 -7.80 -4.68
C ALA A 89 17.55 -6.50 -4.25
N ASP A 90 18.54 -6.02 -5.02
CA ASP A 90 19.25 -4.77 -4.75
C ASP A 90 18.44 -3.53 -5.20
N LEU A 91 17.81 -3.60 -6.38
CA LEU A 91 17.11 -2.44 -6.97
C LEU A 91 15.70 -2.23 -6.41
N LEU A 92 14.93 -3.27 -6.11
CA LEU A 92 13.52 -3.10 -5.71
C LEU A 92 13.33 -2.25 -4.45
N PRO A 93 14.08 -2.44 -3.34
CA PRO A 93 13.92 -1.61 -2.15
C PRO A 93 14.19 -0.14 -2.45
N ARG A 94 15.25 0.15 -3.22
CA ARG A 94 15.65 1.50 -3.60
C ARG A 94 14.64 2.14 -4.55
N GLY A 95 14.22 1.40 -5.58
CA GLY A 95 13.26 1.85 -6.56
C GLY A 95 11.93 2.21 -5.92
N ARG A 96 11.44 1.41 -4.96
CA ARG A 96 10.22 1.72 -4.18
C ARG A 96 10.39 2.98 -3.33
N ALA A 97 11.55 3.15 -2.70
CA ALA A 97 11.83 4.31 -1.86
C ALA A 97 12.02 5.61 -2.66
N SER A 98 12.54 5.52 -3.89
CA SER A 98 12.83 6.69 -4.73
C SER A 98 11.65 7.17 -5.58
N VAL A 99 10.49 6.51 -5.52
CA VAL A 99 9.28 7.01 -6.20
C VAL A 99 8.88 8.36 -5.57
N PRO A 100 8.81 9.45 -6.36
CA PRO A 100 8.45 10.77 -5.83
C PRO A 100 7.04 10.80 -5.27
N ASP A 101 6.83 11.61 -4.22
CA ASP A 101 5.50 11.77 -3.61
C ASP A 101 4.49 12.46 -4.53
N SER A 102 4.96 13.27 -5.48
CA SER A 102 4.11 13.82 -6.55
C SER A 102 3.46 12.72 -7.38
N VAL A 103 4.23 11.70 -7.79
CA VAL A 103 3.70 10.56 -8.56
C VAL A 103 2.70 9.75 -7.74
N LYS A 104 2.97 9.54 -6.45
CA LYS A 104 2.03 8.85 -5.53
C LYS A 104 0.75 9.67 -5.34
N GLY A 105 0.89 10.99 -5.20
CA GLY A 105 -0.22 11.93 -5.04
C GLY A 105 -1.14 11.95 -6.25
N ASP A 106 -0.56 12.01 -7.45
CA ASP A 106 -1.31 11.98 -8.70
C ASP A 106 -2.10 10.67 -8.85
N LEU A 107 -1.46 9.51 -8.65
CA LEU A 107 -2.15 8.23 -8.69
C LEU A 107 -3.26 8.12 -7.63
N LEU A 108 -3.01 8.63 -6.42
CA LEU A 108 -4.01 8.63 -5.38
C LEU A 108 -5.21 9.52 -5.75
N SER A 109 -4.97 10.62 -6.46
CA SER A 109 -6.05 11.46 -7.00
C SER A 109 -6.90 10.68 -8.00
N GLU A 110 -6.26 10.01 -8.97
CA GLU A 110 -6.98 9.23 -9.98
C GLU A 110 -7.81 8.10 -9.36
N VAL A 111 -7.26 7.38 -8.38
CA VAL A 111 -8.00 6.35 -7.62
C VAL A 111 -9.18 6.96 -6.85
N ARG A 112 -9.02 8.14 -6.24
CA ARG A 112 -10.10 8.83 -5.53
C ARG A 112 -11.21 9.30 -6.47
N ASP A 113 -10.83 9.80 -7.64
CA ASP A 113 -11.78 10.26 -8.65
C ASP A 113 -12.58 9.09 -9.24
N PHE A 114 -11.90 7.97 -9.52
CA PHE A 114 -12.56 6.72 -9.90
C PHE A 114 -13.53 6.23 -8.82
N ALA A 115 -13.08 6.15 -7.57
CA ALA A 115 -13.92 5.66 -6.49
C ALA A 115 -15.14 6.56 -6.22
N ARG A 116 -15.02 7.88 -6.46
CA ARG A 116 -16.15 8.82 -6.41
C ARG A 116 -17.13 8.57 -7.56
N LYS A 117 -16.63 8.38 -8.79
CA LYS A 117 -17.44 8.06 -9.97
C LYS A 117 -18.23 6.77 -9.80
N GLU A 118 -17.62 5.77 -9.19
CA GLU A 118 -18.24 4.46 -8.91
C GLU A 118 -19.12 4.46 -7.64
N GLY A 119 -19.16 5.56 -6.88
CA GLY A 119 -19.98 5.67 -5.67
C GLY A 119 -19.53 4.77 -4.51
N ILE A 120 -18.26 4.33 -4.50
CA ILE A 120 -17.74 3.32 -3.55
C ILE A 120 -17.44 3.94 -2.19
N PHE A 121 -17.00 5.19 -2.16
CA PHE A 121 -16.85 5.94 -0.91
C PHE A 121 -18.13 6.72 -0.61
N PRO A 122 -18.86 6.42 0.48
CA PRO A 122 -19.88 7.32 0.97
C PRO A 122 -19.23 8.64 1.40
N ALA A 123 -19.92 9.76 1.18
CA ALA A 123 -19.50 11.05 1.73
C ALA A 123 -19.16 10.90 3.21
N ASN A 124 -17.96 11.36 3.58
CA ASN A 124 -17.34 11.22 4.89
C ASN A 124 -18.35 11.20 6.07
N PRO A 125 -18.47 10.10 6.84
CA PRO A 125 -19.33 10.08 8.02
C PRO A 125 -18.75 10.88 9.20
N ARG A 126 -17.48 11.32 9.12
CA ARG A 126 -16.81 12.17 10.13
C ARG A 126 -16.63 13.58 9.58
N GLY A 127 -17.73 14.25 9.26
CA GLY A 127 -17.73 15.61 8.73
C GLY A 127 -16.78 16.53 9.48
N GLU A 128 -15.65 16.82 8.84
CA GLU A 128 -14.83 17.99 9.12
C GLU A 128 -14.56 18.62 7.75
N ARG A 129 -14.93 19.90 7.67
CA ARG A 129 -14.77 20.79 6.53
C ARG A 129 -13.31 21.18 6.36
#